data_AF-A0A399P1B9-F1
#
_entry.id   AF-A0A399P1B9-F1
#
_cell.length_a   1.000
_cell.length_b   1.000
_cell.length_c   1.000
_cell.angle_alpha   90.00
_cell.angle_beta   90.00
_cell.angle_gamma   90.00
#
_symmetry.space_group_name_H-M   'P 1'
#
loop_
_entity.id
_entity.type
_entity.pdbx_description
1 polymer ?
#
loop_
_entity_poly.entity_id
_entity_poly.type
_entity_poly.pdbx_seq_one_letter_code
_entity_poly.pdbx_strand_id
1 'polypeptide(L)'
;MSTGMVLRVRAGMKPIATVPRALRTIDTATGGAAPANHQRSDVCAVPAAGVVAEAMVALTLADAVLEKFGGDSVGETLRNLRGYLDAIPEGRRTGADLVDEADAAPPAPPEA
;
A
#
# COMPACT_ATOMS: atom_id res chain seq x y z
N MET A 1 -11.54 0.23 -10.93
CA MET A 1 -12.67 1.11 -10.56
C MET A 1 -12.95 0.94 -9.07
N SER A 2 -13.03 2.03 -8.32
CA SER A 2 -13.45 2.02 -6.92
C SER A 2 -14.98 2.01 -6.81
N THR A 3 -15.51 1.42 -5.74
CA THR A 3 -16.95 1.31 -5.48
C THR A 3 -17.49 2.35 -4.51
N GLY A 4 -16.62 3.22 -3.97
CA GLY A 4 -16.93 4.16 -2.89
C GLY A 4 -16.71 3.60 -1.48
N MET A 5 -16.46 2.30 -1.35
CA MET A 5 -16.13 1.64 -0.07
C MET A 5 -14.66 1.82 0.32
N VAL A 6 -14.31 1.47 1.57
CA VAL A 6 -12.92 1.45 2.05
C VAL A 6 -12.04 0.59 1.15
N LEU A 7 -11.00 1.20 0.60
CA LEU A 7 -9.97 0.48 -0.16
C LEU A 7 -9.00 -0.19 0.81
N ARG A 8 -9.01 -1.52 0.86
CA ARG A 8 -8.06 -2.30 1.66
C ARG A 8 -7.01 -2.94 0.77
N VAL A 9 -5.75 -2.64 1.05
CA VAL A 9 -4.60 -3.20 0.35
C VAL A 9 -3.77 -3.99 1.35
N ARG A 10 -3.44 -5.25 1.02
CA ARG A 10 -2.54 -6.09 1.81
C ARG A 10 -1.30 -6.38 0.99
N ALA A 11 -0.12 -6.28 1.61
CA ALA A 11 1.15 -6.55 0.98
C ALA A 11 1.93 -7.58 1.80
N GLY A 12 2.54 -8.55 1.11
CA GLY A 12 3.49 -9.49 1.71
C GLY A 12 4.91 -8.93 1.61
N MET A 13 5.56 -8.69 2.75
CA MET A 13 6.97 -8.31 2.79
C MET A 13 7.81 -9.51 3.21
N LYS A 14 8.74 -9.95 2.34
CA LYS A 14 9.76 -10.92 2.74
C LYS A 14 10.69 -10.33 3.81
N PRO A 15 11.27 -11.13 4.71
CA PRO A 15 12.37 -10.67 5.56
C PRO A 15 13.47 -10.04 4.69
N ILE A 16 13.77 -8.77 4.94
CA ILE A 16 14.66 -7.98 4.09
C ILE A 16 16.11 -8.01 4.58
N ALA A 17 16.31 -8.11 5.90
CA ALA A 17 17.63 -8.25 6.47
C ALA A 17 18.16 -9.68 6.24
N THR A 18 19.40 -9.77 5.73
CA THR A 18 20.09 -11.05 5.56
C THR A 18 20.47 -11.61 6.93
N VAL A 19 20.11 -12.87 7.18
CA VAL A 19 20.44 -13.54 8.44
C VAL A 19 21.95 -13.78 8.51
N PRO A 20 22.66 -13.22 9.51
CA PRO A 20 24.12 -13.36 9.60
C PRO A 20 24.56 -14.82 9.66
N ARG A 21 25.56 -15.18 8.83
CA ARG A 21 26.21 -16.51 8.77
C ARG A 21 25.29 -17.69 8.37
N ALA A 22 24.04 -17.45 8.00
CA ALA A 22 23.10 -18.52 7.66
C ALA A 22 23.02 -18.81 6.15
N LEU A 23 23.23 -17.80 5.30
CA LEU A 23 23.01 -17.93 3.86
C LEU A 23 24.33 -18.18 3.11
N ARG A 24 24.32 -19.20 2.25
CA ARG A 24 25.43 -19.53 1.34
C ARG A 24 25.25 -18.79 0.02
N THR A 25 26.34 -18.29 -0.53
CA THR A 25 26.40 -17.67 -1.85
C THR A 25 27.74 -18.01 -2.52
N ILE A 26 28.05 -17.37 -3.64
CA ILE A 26 29.35 -17.44 -4.32
C ILE A 26 30.08 -16.11 -4.20
N ASP A 27 31.41 -16.16 -4.19
CA ASP A 27 32.24 -15.00 -4.50
C ASP A 27 32.28 -14.82 -6.03
N THR A 28 31.78 -13.69 -6.51
CA THR A 28 31.68 -13.38 -7.93
C THR A 28 33.02 -13.18 -8.63
N ALA A 29 34.12 -12.91 -7.89
CA ALA A 29 35.45 -12.75 -8.47
C ALA A 29 36.16 -14.10 -8.67
N THR A 30 35.95 -15.05 -7.75
CA THR A 30 36.66 -16.33 -7.74
C THR A 30 35.80 -17.53 -8.18
N GLY A 31 34.47 -17.41 -8.14
CA GLY A 31 33.52 -18.51 -8.34
C GLY A 31 33.44 -19.48 -7.16
N GLY A 32 34.21 -19.25 -6.09
CA GLY A 32 34.24 -20.09 -4.90
C GLY A 32 33.04 -19.90 -3.96
N ALA A 33 32.87 -20.82 -3.01
CA ALA A 33 31.83 -20.72 -1.99
C ALA A 33 32.14 -19.59 -0.98
N ALA A 34 31.12 -18.78 -0.65
CA ALA A 34 31.24 -17.67 0.29
C ALA A 34 29.98 -17.51 1.16
N PRO A 35 30.08 -16.95 2.37
CA PRO A 35 28.91 -16.54 3.16
C PRO A 35 28.28 -15.26 2.60
N ALA A 36 26.96 -15.12 2.73
CA ALA A 36 26.28 -13.89 2.33
C ALA A 36 26.59 -12.73 3.30
N ASN A 37 26.85 -11.56 2.74
CA ASN A 37 27.04 -10.32 3.51
C ASN A 37 25.69 -9.76 3.98
N HIS A 38 25.58 -9.39 5.26
CA HIS A 38 24.46 -8.60 5.75
C HIS A 38 24.79 -7.11 5.61
N GLN A 39 23.85 -6.31 5.11
CA GLN A 39 24.03 -4.86 4.88
C GLN A 39 23.20 -4.00 5.84
N ARG A 40 22.34 -4.64 6.63
CA ARG A 40 21.44 -4.03 7.62
C ARG A 40 21.22 -5.01 8.76
N SER A 41 20.87 -4.49 9.94
CA SER A 41 20.85 -5.25 11.19
C SER A 41 19.50 -5.25 11.91
N ASP A 42 18.48 -4.61 11.35
CA ASP A 42 17.12 -4.67 11.89
C ASP A 42 16.52 -6.07 11.72
N VAL A 43 15.67 -6.44 12.68
CA VAL A 43 15.01 -7.76 12.70
C VAL A 43 13.73 -7.75 11.86
N CYS A 44 12.96 -6.65 11.92
CA CYS A 44 11.68 -6.53 11.22
C CYS A 44 11.50 -5.11 10.68
N ALA A 45 11.18 -5.01 9.39
CA ALA A 45 10.89 -3.75 8.71
C ALA A 45 9.43 -3.61 8.27
N VAL A 46 8.55 -4.55 8.66
CA VAL A 46 7.13 -4.56 8.25
C VAL A 46 6.39 -3.28 8.64
N PRO A 47 6.57 -2.72 9.86
CA PRO A 47 5.90 -1.46 10.21
C PRO A 47 6.32 -0.30 9.30
N ALA A 48 7.62 -0.14 9.04
CA ALA A 48 8.14 0.90 8.15
C ALA A 48 7.68 0.69 6.69
N ALA A 49 7.61 -0.56 6.24
CA ALA A 49 7.08 -0.89 4.92
C ALA A 49 5.58 -0.59 4.78
N GLY A 50 4.81 -0.60 5.87
CA GLY A 50 3.42 -0.14 5.89
C GLY A 50 3.29 1.32 5.47
N VAL A 51 4.12 2.20 6.03
CA VAL A 51 4.16 3.63 5.65
C VAL A 51 4.53 3.82 4.17
N VAL A 52 5.49 3.02 3.68
CA VAL A 52 5.83 3.04 2.24
C VAL A 52 4.65 2.57 1.39
N ALA A 53 3.93 1.53 1.81
CA ALA A 53 2.76 1.04 1.10
C ALA A 53 1.63 2.09 1.05
N GLU A 54 1.38 2.79 2.15
CA GLU A 54 0.42 3.92 2.18
C GLU A 54 0.80 5.03 1.20
N ALA A 55 2.07 5.42 1.17
CA ALA A 55 2.57 6.44 0.24
C ALA A 55 2.39 6.00 -1.23
N MET A 56 2.69 4.73 -1.55
CA MET A 56 2.50 4.19 -2.90
C MET A 56 1.02 4.11 -3.30
N VAL A 57 0.13 3.77 -2.36
CA VAL A 57 -1.33 3.80 -2.59
C VAL A 57 -1.80 5.23 -2.83
N ALA A 58 -1.33 6.20 -2.04
CA ALA A 58 -1.68 7.61 -2.19
C ALA A 58 -1.26 8.17 -3.56
N LEU A 59 -0.05 7.87 -4.03
CA LEU A 59 0.41 8.25 -5.37
C LEU A 59 -0.48 7.65 -6.46
N THR A 60 -0.78 6.35 -6.37
CA THR A 60 -1.63 5.67 -7.35
C THR A 60 -3.05 6.25 -7.38
N LEU A 61 -3.61 6.58 -6.21
CA LEU A 61 -4.92 7.22 -6.12
C LEU A 61 -4.89 8.65 -6.65
N ALA A 62 -3.83 9.42 -6.40
CA ALA A 62 -3.66 10.76 -6.96
C ALA A 62 -3.60 10.72 -8.49
N ASP A 63 -2.84 9.80 -9.07
CA ASP A 63 -2.78 9.59 -10.52
C ASP A 63 -4.17 9.26 -11.09
N ALA A 64 -4.90 8.33 -10.46
CA ALA A 64 -6.25 7.97 -10.89
C ALA A 64 -7.26 9.13 -10.76
N VAL A 65 -7.11 9.98 -9.74
CA VAL A 65 -7.92 11.21 -9.56
C VAL A 65 -7.61 12.21 -10.66
N LEU A 66 -6.34 12.46 -10.96
CA LEU A 66 -5.93 13.40 -12.02
C LEU A 66 -6.32 12.88 -13.41
N GLU A 67 -6.20 11.58 -13.66
CA GLU A 67 -6.65 10.97 -14.91
C GLU A 67 -8.17 11.12 -15.10
N LYS A 68 -8.96 10.91 -14.04
CA LYS A 68 -10.43 10.97 -14.11
C LYS A 68 -10.97 12.40 -14.16
N PHE A 69 -10.41 13.32 -13.37
CA PHE A 69 -10.98 14.64 -13.15
C PHE A 69 -10.17 15.78 -13.79
N GLY A 70 -8.92 15.53 -14.17
CA GLY A 70 -8.03 16.50 -14.79
C GLY A 70 -7.81 17.75 -13.94
N GLY A 71 -7.49 18.84 -14.63
CA GLY A 71 -7.27 20.17 -14.08
C GLY A 71 -5.80 20.48 -13.83
N ASP A 72 -5.43 21.74 -14.07
CA ASP A 72 -4.05 22.23 -13.92
C ASP A 72 -3.81 22.90 -12.56
N SER A 73 -4.84 22.91 -11.70
CA SER A 73 -4.77 23.38 -10.32
C SER A 73 -5.67 22.57 -9.41
N VAL A 74 -5.31 22.46 -8.12
CA VAL A 74 -6.12 21.76 -7.12
C VAL A 74 -7.55 22.30 -7.08
N GLY A 75 -7.73 23.61 -7.24
CA GLY A 75 -9.05 24.23 -7.27
C GLY A 75 -9.90 23.79 -8.47
N GLU A 76 -9.29 23.55 -9.63
CA GLU A 76 -9.98 23.04 -10.82
C GLU A 76 -10.35 21.57 -10.68
N THR A 77 -9.41 20.72 -10.29
CA THR A 77 -9.66 19.29 -10.00
C THR A 77 -10.79 19.13 -8.99
N LEU A 78 -10.82 19.96 -7.94
CA LEU A 78 -11.88 19.94 -6.93
C LEU A 78 -13.25 20.34 -7.49
N ARG A 79 -13.33 21.32 -8.39
CA ARG A 79 -14.59 21.68 -9.06
C ARG A 79 -15.11 20.52 -9.91
N ASN A 80 -14.23 19.88 -10.68
CA ASN A 80 -14.58 18.75 -11.54
C ASN A 80 -15.04 17.54 -10.72
N LEU A 81 -14.35 17.23 -9.62
CA LEU A 81 -14.74 16.19 -8.66
C LEU A 81 -16.13 16.46 -8.07
N ARG A 82 -16.41 17.69 -7.62
CA ARG A 82 -17.72 18.06 -7.06
C ARG A 82 -18.83 17.91 -8.10
N GLY A 83 -18.63 18.40 -9.31
CA GLY A 83 -19.60 18.24 -10.39
C GLY A 83 -19.90 16.77 -10.70
N TYR A 84 -18.89 15.90 -10.65
CA TYR A 84 -19.10 14.45 -10.75
C TYR A 84 -19.95 13.90 -9.60
N LEU A 85 -19.65 14.27 -8.36
CA LEU A 85 -20.39 13.79 -7.18
C LEU A 85 -21.85 14.28 -7.16
N ASP A 86 -22.09 15.53 -7.54
CA ASP A 86 -23.43 16.11 -7.62
C ASP A 86 -24.30 15.40 -8.67
N ALA A 87 -23.68 14.93 -9.76
CA ALA A 87 -24.34 14.17 -10.82
C ALA A 87 -24.66 12.71 -10.43
N ILE A 88 -24.16 12.20 -9.29
CA ILE A 88 -24.48 10.84 -8.82
C ILE A 88 -25.91 10.82 -8.25
N PRO A 89 -26.81 9.96 -8.80
CA PRO A 89 -28.17 9.81 -8.29
C PRO A 89 -28.19 9.40 -6.82
N GLU A 90 -29.16 9.91 -6.05
CA GLU A 90 -29.24 9.69 -4.59
C GLU A 90 -29.19 8.20 -4.20
N GLY A 91 -29.91 7.34 -4.91
CA GLY A 91 -29.91 5.88 -4.66
C GLY A 91 -28.60 5.15 -4.99
N ARG A 92 -27.56 5.86 -5.43
CA ARG A 92 -26.21 5.33 -5.74
C ARG A 92 -25.10 6.02 -4.96
N ARG A 93 -25.43 6.86 -3.99
CA ARG A 93 -24.43 7.49 -3.11
C ARG A 93 -24.03 6.51 -2.01
N THR A 94 -22.72 6.42 -1.73
CA THR A 94 -22.19 5.60 -0.64
C THR A 94 -22.39 6.32 0.70
N GLY A 95 -22.95 5.63 1.70
CA GLY A 95 -23.19 6.15 3.05
C GLY A 95 -21.92 6.14 3.94
N ALA A 96 -21.85 7.08 4.89
CA ALA A 96 -20.72 7.23 5.81
C ALA A 96 -20.66 6.12 6.89
N ASP A 97 -21.77 5.45 7.12
CA ASP A 97 -21.97 4.30 8.00
C ASP A 97 -21.22 3.03 7.54
N LEU A 98 -20.85 2.95 6.25
CA LEU A 98 -20.12 1.83 5.67
C LEU A 98 -18.60 1.86 5.93
N VAL A 99 -18.11 2.91 6.61
CA VAL A 99 -16.70 3.08 6.98
C VAL A 99 -16.39 2.39 8.31
N ASP A 100 -17.38 2.20 9.19
CA ASP A 100 -17.20 1.84 10.61
C ASP A 100 -17.11 0.31 10.84
N GLU A 101 -17.83 -0.53 10.08
CA GLU A 101 -17.65 -1.99 10.14
C GLU A 101 -16.24 -2.43 9.67
N ALA A 102 -15.49 -1.52 9.03
CA ALA A 102 -14.27 -1.85 8.34
C ALA A 102 -13.00 -1.84 9.21
N ASP A 103 -13.05 -1.17 10.36
CA ASP A 103 -11.98 -1.08 11.36
C ASP A 103 -12.00 -2.23 12.39
N ALA A 104 -12.92 -3.18 12.25
CA ALA A 104 -12.88 -4.41 13.03
C ALA A 104 -11.55 -5.14 12.78
N ALA A 105 -10.77 -5.32 13.86
CA ALA A 105 -9.49 -6.01 13.82
C ALA A 105 -9.64 -7.38 13.13
N PRO A 106 -8.68 -7.80 12.28
CA PRO A 106 -8.72 -9.13 11.70
C PRO A 106 -8.82 -10.18 12.82
N PRO A 107 -9.61 -11.26 12.64
CA PRO A 107 -9.69 -12.32 13.64
C PRO A 107 -8.29 -12.85 13.92
N ALA A 108 -8.00 -13.08 15.21
CA ALA A 108 -6.72 -13.63 15.64
C ALA A 108 -6.40 -14.92 14.84
N PRO A 109 -5.14 -15.14 14.45
CA PRO A 109 -4.76 -16.39 13.80
C PRO A 109 -5.13 -17.57 14.73
N PRO A 110 -5.52 -18.73 14.17
CA PRO A 110 -5.78 -19.91 14.98
C PRO A 110 -4.51 -20.25 15.79
N GLU A 111 -4.67 -20.39 17.10
CA GLU A 111 -3.60 -20.89 17.97
C GLU A 111 -3.22 -22.31 17.49
N ALA A 112 -1.92 -22.53 17.31
CA ALA A 112 -1.34 -23.81 16.91
C ALA A 112 -1.19 -24.75 18.11
#